data_AF-A0A059C8M9-F1
#
_entry.id   AF-A0A059C8M9-F1
#
_cell.length_a   1.000
_cell.length_b   1.000
_cell.length_c   1.000
_cell.angle_alpha   90.00
_cell.angle_beta   90.00
_cell.angle_gamma   90.00
#
_symmetry.space_group_name_H-M   'P 1'
#
loop_
_entity.id
_entity.type
_entity.pdbx_description
1 polymer ?
#
loop_
_entity_poly.entity_id
_entity_poly.type
_entity_poly.pdbx_seq_one_letter_code
_entity_poly.pdbx_strand_id
1 'polypeptide(L)'
;MPGLVSGETGLIDDGQDSFIELSNSSKQCFNILCSGDKDGVLCFSTFGVFPIGNVNIHECDIPTTTKDRDTVCRLLNASVRKVALSKDLCHLMVACSGELVEDIVESRGCQTVGDSMHGFHYLVLDTSIFQKSKNELHQVAQQASNIDDLLHVVRTSLSVMHKQWADAMNIFHEKFDLLTSLINDHGLDSSPQEEFLSLLGGARTSPAVHQFLVNSLGEVGMKRVSKVVCGAGKELQLVVLNHLQVHVITFAFGLSL
;
A
#
# COMPACT_ATOMS: atom_id res chain seq x y z
N MET A 1 -45.13 -10.49 -47.44
CA MET A 1 -45.16 -9.11 -46.91
C MET A 1 -46.13 -9.07 -45.73
N PRO A 2 -45.96 -8.25 -44.65
CA PRO A 2 -44.73 -7.68 -44.04
C PRO A 2 -44.06 -8.74 -43.11
N GLY A 3 -43.28 -8.44 -42.05
CA GLY A 3 -42.48 -7.23 -41.75
C GLY A 3 -42.58 -6.64 -40.31
N LEU A 4 -41.40 -6.34 -39.73
CA LEU A 4 -41.08 -5.45 -38.58
C LEU A 4 -41.32 -5.87 -37.10
N VAL A 5 -40.57 -5.14 -36.24
CA VAL A 5 -40.21 -5.33 -34.82
C VAL A 5 -40.92 -4.33 -33.89
N SER A 6 -41.11 -4.70 -32.61
CA SER A 6 -41.05 -3.89 -31.36
C SER A 6 -41.95 -4.52 -30.27
N GLY A 7 -41.67 -4.45 -28.95
CA GLY A 7 -40.55 -3.90 -28.19
C GLY A 7 -40.94 -3.74 -26.70
N GLU A 8 -39.97 -3.76 -25.77
CA GLU A 8 -40.05 -3.32 -24.34
C GLU A 8 -41.06 -4.06 -23.41
N THR A 9 -40.94 -4.15 -22.07
CA THR A 9 -39.95 -3.78 -21.02
C THR A 9 -40.14 -4.80 -19.85
N GLY A 10 -39.30 -4.98 -18.83
CA GLY A 10 -38.03 -4.38 -18.39
C GLY A 10 -37.67 -4.91 -16.98
N LEU A 11 -36.62 -4.38 -16.32
CA LEU A 11 -36.10 -4.75 -14.98
C LEU A 11 -35.44 -6.16 -14.95
N ILE A 12 -34.24 -6.43 -14.40
CA ILE A 12 -33.26 -5.78 -13.50
C ILE A 12 -31.87 -6.29 -14.00
N ASP A 13 -30.75 -5.56 -14.11
CA ASP A 13 -29.78 -5.29 -13.03
C ASP A 13 -28.49 -4.60 -13.56
N ASP A 14 -28.52 -3.31 -13.89
CA ASP A 14 -27.30 -2.54 -14.26
C ASP A 14 -26.52 -2.05 -13.02
N GLY A 15 -26.24 -2.97 -12.08
CA GLY A 15 -25.63 -2.66 -10.79
C GLY A 15 -24.11 -2.77 -10.69
N GLN A 16 -23.44 -3.45 -11.64
CA GLN A 16 -22.03 -3.87 -11.50
C GLN A 16 -21.02 -3.13 -12.41
N ASP A 17 -21.41 -2.67 -13.60
CA ASP A 17 -20.46 -2.10 -14.57
C ASP A 17 -19.99 -0.67 -14.24
N SER A 18 -20.80 0.09 -13.48
CA SER A 18 -20.52 1.49 -13.16
C SER A 18 -19.22 1.72 -12.35
N PHE A 19 -18.80 0.75 -11.54
CA PHE A 19 -17.56 0.87 -10.76
C PHE A 19 -16.30 0.65 -11.61
N ILE A 20 -16.39 -0.21 -12.63
CA ILE A 20 -15.29 -0.47 -13.57
C ILE A 20 -15.11 0.72 -14.51
N GLU A 21 -16.20 1.33 -14.98
CA GLU A 21 -16.16 2.47 -15.90
C GLU A 21 -15.58 3.75 -15.26
N LEU A 22 -15.90 4.02 -13.98
CA LEU A 22 -15.28 5.11 -13.21
C LEU A 22 -13.78 4.89 -12.95
N SER A 23 -13.33 3.64 -12.84
CA SER A 23 -11.91 3.30 -12.65
C SER A 23 -11.06 3.44 -13.91
N ASN A 24 -11.68 3.44 -15.10
CA ASN A 24 -10.98 3.51 -16.39
C ASN A 24 -10.95 4.91 -17.01
N SER A 25 -11.96 5.75 -16.73
CA SER A 25 -11.98 7.15 -17.24
C SER A 25 -10.89 8.03 -16.62
N SER A 26 -10.59 7.84 -15.32
CA SER A 26 -9.50 8.56 -14.62
C SER A 26 -8.11 8.20 -15.15
N LYS A 27 -7.91 6.97 -15.64
CA LYS A 27 -6.64 6.47 -16.19
C LYS A 27 -6.28 7.07 -17.57
N GLN A 28 -7.22 7.72 -18.27
CA GLN A 28 -6.93 8.39 -19.54
C GLN A 28 -6.33 9.80 -19.38
N CYS A 29 -6.50 10.44 -18.22
CA CYS A 29 -6.03 11.80 -17.97
C CYS A 29 -4.83 11.80 -17.00
N PHE A 30 -3.65 12.14 -17.51
CA PHE A 30 -2.46 12.36 -16.67
C PHE A 30 -2.67 13.54 -15.73
N ASN A 31 -2.74 13.25 -14.43
CA ASN A 31 -2.99 14.22 -13.37
C ASN A 31 -1.83 14.22 -12.36
N ILE A 32 -1.37 15.40 -11.95
CA ILE A 32 -0.42 15.60 -10.85
C ILE A 32 -1.16 16.29 -9.70
N LEU A 33 -1.10 15.67 -8.53
CA LEU A 33 -1.46 16.30 -7.25
C LEU A 33 -0.22 17.03 -6.71
N CYS A 34 -0.31 18.34 -6.62
CA CYS A 34 0.65 19.19 -5.93
C CYS A 34 0.13 19.51 -4.53
N SER A 35 0.91 19.20 -3.50
CA SER A 35 0.66 19.61 -2.12
C SER A 35 1.81 20.49 -1.63
N GLY A 36 1.56 21.25 -0.56
CA GLY A 36 2.56 22.06 0.10
C GLY A 36 2.23 22.21 1.58
N ASP A 37 3.25 22.23 2.43
CA ASP A 37 3.08 22.25 3.87
C ASP A 37 3.50 23.59 4.54
N LYS A 38 3.44 23.59 5.87
CA LYS A 38 3.81 24.73 6.71
C LYS A 38 5.33 24.94 6.81
N ASP A 39 6.12 23.93 6.45
CA ASP A 39 7.57 23.84 6.62
C ASP A 39 8.29 24.08 5.28
N GLY A 40 7.59 24.70 4.32
CA GLY A 40 8.13 25.14 3.03
C GLY A 40 8.26 24.04 1.96
N VAL A 41 7.86 22.81 2.25
CA VAL A 41 8.04 21.68 1.33
C VAL A 41 6.84 21.53 0.41
N LEU A 42 7.12 21.48 -0.90
CA LEU A 42 6.18 21.14 -1.96
C LEU A 42 6.37 19.67 -2.33
N CYS A 43 5.29 18.91 -2.44
CA CYS A 43 5.32 17.50 -2.81
C CYS A 43 4.46 17.25 -4.07
N PHE A 44 4.98 16.43 -4.98
CA PHE A 44 4.37 16.14 -6.27
C PHE A 44 4.05 14.63 -6.35
N SER A 45 2.82 14.29 -6.71
CA SER A 45 2.42 12.89 -6.92
C SER A 45 1.54 12.71 -8.16
N THR A 46 1.81 11.70 -8.97
CA THR A 46 0.97 11.30 -10.09
C THR A 46 -0.22 10.48 -9.60
N PHE A 47 -1.39 10.78 -10.14
CA PHE A 47 -2.68 10.17 -9.74
C PHE A 47 -3.01 10.30 -8.24
N GLY A 48 -2.25 11.08 -7.47
CA GLY A 48 -2.35 11.17 -6.01
C GLY A 48 -1.76 9.96 -5.24
N VAL A 49 -1.10 9.02 -5.93
CA VAL A 49 -0.60 7.76 -5.33
C VAL A 49 0.91 7.63 -5.47
N PHE A 50 1.47 7.89 -6.66
CA PHE A 50 2.89 7.69 -6.93
C PHE A 50 3.69 8.99 -6.67
N PRO A 51 4.64 9.03 -5.73
CA PRO A 51 5.45 10.23 -5.47
C PRO A 51 6.46 10.48 -6.61
N ILE A 52 6.46 11.69 -7.15
CA ILE A 52 7.35 12.13 -8.24
C ILE A 52 8.61 12.78 -7.65
N GLY A 53 8.45 13.53 -6.56
CA GLY A 53 9.53 14.26 -5.90
C GLY A 53 9.02 15.36 -4.98
N ASN A 54 9.95 16.11 -4.38
CA ASN A 54 9.68 17.27 -3.54
C ASN A 54 10.60 18.45 -3.89
N VAL A 55 10.21 19.66 -3.47
CA VAL A 55 10.98 20.90 -3.62
C VAL A 55 10.84 21.70 -2.33
N ASN A 56 11.96 22.15 -1.76
CA ASN A 56 11.98 23.01 -0.58
C ASN A 56 12.08 24.48 -1.01
N ILE A 57 11.09 25.32 -0.70
CA ILE A 57 11.12 26.73 -1.10
C ILE A 57 12.15 27.58 -0.34
N HIS A 58 12.71 27.08 0.77
CA HIS A 58 13.83 27.74 1.47
C HIS A 58 15.15 27.64 0.69
N GLU A 59 15.29 26.63 -0.17
CA GLU A 59 16.46 26.38 -1.02
C GLU A 59 16.33 27.07 -2.38
N CYS A 60 15.20 27.70 -2.67
CA CYS A 60 15.00 28.49 -3.88
C CYS A 60 15.65 29.87 -3.75
N ASP A 61 16.68 30.11 -4.55
CA ASP A 61 17.22 31.44 -4.83
C ASP A 61 16.22 32.23 -5.70
N ILE A 62 15.69 33.32 -5.16
CA ILE A 62 14.66 34.17 -5.80
C ILE A 62 15.36 35.40 -6.40
N PRO A 63 15.48 35.52 -7.74
CA PRO A 63 16.06 36.71 -8.36
C PRO A 63 15.11 37.91 -8.23
N THR A 64 15.56 38.98 -7.58
CA THR A 64 14.80 40.22 -7.41
C THR A 64 15.42 41.36 -8.23
N THR A 65 14.64 41.96 -9.13
CA THR A 65 15.10 43.04 -10.02
C THR A 65 14.89 44.43 -9.40
N THR A 66 15.54 44.69 -8.27
CA THR A 66 15.48 45.98 -7.56
C THR A 66 16.40 47.04 -8.19
N LYS A 67 16.00 47.52 -9.37
CA LYS A 67 16.43 48.74 -10.10
C LYS A 67 17.92 49.01 -10.41
N ASP A 68 18.91 48.41 -9.76
CA ASP A 68 20.33 48.65 -10.11
C ASP A 68 21.32 47.53 -9.70
N ARG A 69 20.85 46.41 -9.13
CA ARG A 69 21.67 45.22 -8.84
C ARG A 69 20.86 43.93 -9.01
N ASP A 70 21.51 42.89 -9.52
CA ASP A 70 21.00 41.52 -9.44
C ASP A 70 21.21 41.01 -8.01
N THR A 71 20.20 41.14 -7.16
CA THR A 71 20.17 40.54 -5.82
C THR A 71 19.45 39.21 -5.85
N VAL A 72 20.01 38.21 -5.17
CA VAL A 72 19.36 36.94 -4.91
C VAL A 72 18.77 37.01 -3.50
N CYS A 73 17.46 36.80 -3.38
CA CYS A 73 16.80 36.67 -2.08
C CYS A 73 16.55 35.20 -1.75
N ARG A 74 16.55 34.86 -0.45
CA ARG A 74 15.98 33.60 0.03
C ARG A 74 14.77 33.87 0.91
N LEU A 75 13.87 32.89 0.96
CA LEU A 75 12.63 32.98 1.72
C LEU A 75 12.71 32.12 3.00
N LEU A 76 13.03 32.79 4.11
CA LEU A 76 13.11 32.16 5.43
C LEU A 76 11.72 32.03 6.06
N ASN A 77 11.53 31.01 6.89
CA ASN A 77 10.28 30.75 7.62
C ASN A 77 9.01 30.69 6.73
N ALA A 78 9.21 30.41 5.44
CA ALA A 78 8.18 30.25 4.43
C ALA A 78 7.21 29.09 4.72
N SER A 79 5.93 29.41 4.85
CA SER A 79 4.83 28.45 4.93
C SER A 79 3.99 28.51 3.66
N VAL A 80 3.74 27.37 3.02
CA VAL A 80 2.88 27.32 1.82
C VAL A 80 1.42 27.49 2.22
N ARG A 81 0.71 28.37 1.51
CA ARG A 81 -0.71 28.69 1.72
C ARG A 81 -1.61 28.20 0.60
N LYS A 82 -1.10 28.20 -0.64
CA LYS A 82 -1.80 27.69 -1.81
C LYS A 82 -0.82 27.29 -2.90
N VAL A 83 -1.13 26.21 -3.60
CA VAL A 83 -0.40 25.75 -4.78
C VAL A 83 -1.39 25.61 -5.94
N ALA A 84 -0.98 25.97 -7.15
CA ALA A 84 -1.74 25.77 -8.37
C ALA A 84 -0.81 25.44 -9.55
N LEU A 85 -0.96 24.24 -10.11
CA LEU A 85 -0.25 23.81 -11.32
C LEU A 85 -1.03 24.24 -12.57
N SER A 86 -0.31 24.69 -13.59
CA SER A 86 -0.87 25.06 -14.89
C SER A 86 -1.33 23.84 -15.71
N LYS A 87 -2.29 24.06 -16.63
CA LYS A 87 -2.81 23.01 -17.51
C LYS A 87 -1.80 22.50 -18.54
N ASP A 88 -0.78 23.30 -18.86
CA ASP A 88 0.34 22.91 -19.72
C ASP A 88 1.45 22.15 -18.98
N LEU A 89 1.33 22.03 -17.64
CA LEU A 89 2.30 21.46 -16.70
C LEU A 89 3.63 22.22 -16.59
N CYS A 90 3.78 23.39 -17.22
CA CYS A 90 5.03 24.14 -17.26
C CYS A 90 5.23 25.13 -16.11
N HIS A 91 4.17 25.51 -15.38
CA HIS A 91 4.21 26.60 -14.41
C HIS A 91 3.48 26.20 -13.13
N LEU A 92 4.20 26.24 -12.01
CA LEU A 92 3.62 26.06 -10.68
C LEU A 92 3.57 27.41 -9.95
N MET A 93 2.37 27.88 -9.63
CA MET A 93 2.17 29.07 -8.81
C MET A 93 2.05 28.66 -7.34
N VAL A 94 2.88 29.26 -6.49
CA VAL A 94 2.94 28.98 -5.05
C VAL A 94 2.73 30.30 -4.30
N ALA A 95 1.67 30.38 -3.51
CA ALA A 95 1.45 31.45 -2.56
C ALA A 95 1.96 30.99 -1.20
N CYS A 96 2.88 31.74 -0.61
CA CYS A 96 3.52 31.42 0.67
C CYS A 96 3.58 32.65 1.58
N SER A 97 3.73 32.44 2.88
CA SER A 97 3.96 33.51 3.87
C SER A 97 5.33 33.30 4.50
N GLY A 98 6.21 34.30 4.48
CA GLY A 98 7.58 34.17 4.98
C GLY A 98 8.34 35.50 4.99
N GLU A 99 9.59 35.43 5.43
CA GLU A 99 10.54 36.53 5.52
C GLU A 99 11.47 36.50 4.31
N LEU A 100 11.44 37.55 3.48
CA LEU A 100 12.36 37.68 2.35
C LEU A 100 13.66 38.34 2.83
N VAL A 101 14.80 37.66 2.62
CA VAL A 101 16.12 38.15 3.01
C VAL A 101 17.02 38.22 1.77
N GLU A 102 17.61 39.38 1.52
CA GLU A 102 18.61 39.59 0.46
C GLU A 102 19.96 38.96 0.86
N ASP A 103 20.49 38.07 0.03
CA ASP A 103 21.84 37.50 0.18
C ASP A 103 22.86 38.49 -0.40
N ILE A 104 23.23 39.50 0.39
CA ILE A 104 24.14 40.58 -0.03
C ILE A 104 25.55 40.03 -0.19
N VAL A 105 25.91 39.64 -1.42
CA VAL A 105 27.31 39.38 -1.81
C VAL A 105 28.13 40.64 -1.53
N GLU A 106 29.18 40.50 -0.73
CA GLU A 106 29.89 41.60 -0.04
C GLU A 106 30.25 42.80 -0.92
N SER A 107 29.42 43.83 -0.90
CA SER A 107 29.72 45.14 -1.46
C SER A 107 30.00 46.10 -0.31
N ARG A 108 31.28 46.44 -0.12
CA ARG A 108 31.78 47.27 0.99
C ARG A 108 30.89 48.50 1.27
N GLY A 109 30.39 48.57 2.51
CA GLY A 109 30.27 49.85 3.21
C GLY A 109 28.98 50.64 3.01
N CYS A 110 27.82 50.06 3.32
CA CYS A 110 26.75 50.82 3.94
C CYS A 110 25.89 49.91 4.84
N GLN A 111 25.82 50.22 6.14
CA GLN A 111 24.89 49.54 7.05
C GLN A 111 23.50 50.19 6.92
N THR A 112 22.70 49.70 5.97
CA THR A 112 21.24 49.78 6.08
C THR A 112 20.77 48.48 6.71
N VAL A 113 20.10 48.58 7.86
CA VAL A 113 19.44 47.44 8.52
C VAL A 113 18.53 46.78 7.50
N GLY A 114 18.75 45.49 7.23
CA GLY A 114 17.95 44.76 6.25
C GLY A 114 16.48 44.77 6.67
N ASP A 115 15.63 45.35 5.82
CA ASP A 115 14.20 45.45 6.07
C ASP A 115 13.55 44.09 5.81
N SER A 116 13.49 43.26 6.85
CA SER A 116 12.98 41.89 6.80
C SER A 116 11.47 41.87 6.57
N MET A 117 11.10 42.03 5.29
CA MET A 117 9.74 42.05 4.78
C MET A 117 9.05 40.67 4.97
N HIS A 118 8.56 40.46 6.20
CA HIS A 118 7.58 39.43 6.53
C HIS A 118 6.29 39.73 5.77
N GLY A 119 5.93 38.85 4.83
CA GLY A 119 4.84 39.11 3.91
C GLY A 119 4.28 37.85 3.25
N PHE A 120 3.30 38.07 2.38
CA PHE A 120 2.81 37.06 1.44
C PHE A 120 3.56 37.21 0.11
N HIS A 121 4.17 36.12 -0.33
CA HIS A 121 5.00 36.06 -1.53
C HIS A 121 4.37 35.09 -2.54
N TYR A 122 4.47 35.45 -3.82
CA TYR A 122 4.04 34.61 -4.93
C TYR A 122 5.26 34.16 -5.73
N LEU A 123 5.50 32.86 -5.74
CA LEU A 123 6.57 32.22 -6.52
C LEU A 123 5.95 31.56 -7.75
N VAL A 124 6.65 31.65 -8.88
CA VAL A 124 6.33 30.89 -10.11
C VAL A 124 7.53 30.02 -10.40
N LEU A 125 7.36 28.70 -10.30
CA LEU A 125 8.40 27.72 -10.56
C LEU A 125 8.21 27.12 -11.96
N ASP A 126 9.31 26.97 -12.71
CA ASP A 126 9.33 26.22 -13.98
C ASP A 126 9.21 24.73 -13.68
N THR A 127 8.10 24.14 -14.11
CA THR A 127 7.84 22.70 -14.02
C THR A 127 7.80 22.02 -15.39
N SER A 128 8.36 22.64 -16.44
CA SER A 128 8.38 22.12 -17.81
C SER A 128 9.00 20.72 -17.94
N ILE A 129 9.77 20.27 -16.94
CA ILE A 129 10.20 18.88 -16.82
C ILE A 129 9.00 17.90 -16.80
N PHE A 130 7.92 18.20 -16.08
CA PHE A 130 6.70 17.37 -16.04
C PHE A 130 5.97 17.30 -17.39
N GLN A 131 6.07 18.36 -18.21
CA GLN A 131 5.55 18.35 -19.57
C GLN A 131 6.43 17.45 -20.48
N LYS A 132 7.76 17.59 -20.39
CA LYS A 132 8.73 16.83 -21.19
C LYS A 132 8.66 15.33 -20.89
N SER A 133 8.66 14.95 -19.62
CA SER A 133 8.59 13.55 -19.18
C SER A 133 7.16 13.02 -19.01
N LYS A 134 6.13 13.76 -19.46
CA LYS A 134 4.70 13.41 -19.24
C LYS A 134 4.37 11.95 -19.56
N ASN A 135 4.84 11.45 -20.70
CA ASN A 135 4.50 10.09 -21.15
C ASN A 135 5.24 9.03 -20.33
N GLU A 136 6.51 9.24 -20.02
CA GLU A 136 7.33 8.37 -19.18
C GLU A 136 6.75 8.32 -17.76
N LEU A 137 6.45 9.47 -17.19
CA LEU A 137 5.91 9.60 -15.84
C LEU A 137 4.48 9.05 -15.74
N HIS A 138 3.68 9.12 -16.81
CA HIS A 138 2.39 8.44 -16.89
C HIS A 138 2.58 6.91 -16.87
N GLN A 139 3.48 6.38 -17.69
CA GLN A 139 3.77 4.94 -17.76
C GLN A 139 4.31 4.40 -16.44
N VAL A 140 5.34 5.04 -15.86
CA VAL A 140 5.95 4.64 -14.58
C VAL A 140 4.92 4.67 -13.45
N ALA A 141 4.13 5.74 -13.35
CA ALA A 141 3.10 5.85 -12.31
C ALA A 141 1.98 4.82 -12.49
N GLN A 142 1.59 4.50 -13.73
CA GLN A 142 0.61 3.46 -14.02
C GLN A 142 1.14 2.07 -13.65
N GLN A 143 2.39 1.75 -14.01
CA GLN A 143 3.01 0.47 -13.61
C GLN A 143 3.17 0.37 -12.10
N ALA A 144 3.64 1.42 -11.44
CA ALA A 144 3.77 1.45 -9.98
C ALA A 144 2.41 1.28 -9.27
N SER A 145 1.34 1.91 -9.76
CA SER A 145 -0.02 1.71 -9.23
C SER A 145 -0.50 0.27 -9.42
N ASN A 146 -0.32 -0.31 -10.62
CA ASN A 146 -0.68 -1.71 -10.88
C ASN A 146 0.11 -2.66 -9.96
N ILE A 147 1.39 -2.35 -9.70
CA ILE A 147 2.27 -3.12 -8.81
C ILE A 147 1.83 -3.02 -7.34
N ASP A 148 1.40 -1.83 -6.87
CA ASP A 148 0.92 -1.66 -5.50
C ASP A 148 -0.44 -2.35 -5.27
N ASP A 149 -1.37 -2.24 -6.23
CA ASP A 149 -2.65 -2.99 -6.24
C ASP A 149 -2.38 -4.52 -6.13
N LEU A 150 -1.44 -5.01 -6.92
CA LEU A 150 -1.04 -6.41 -6.98
C LEU A 150 -0.38 -6.88 -5.66
N LEU A 151 0.49 -6.05 -5.09
CA LEU A 151 1.15 -6.30 -3.81
C LEU A 151 0.14 -6.27 -2.65
N HIS A 152 -0.86 -5.39 -2.71
CA HIS A 152 -1.98 -5.36 -1.78
C HIS A 152 -2.76 -6.68 -1.83
N VAL A 153 -3.12 -7.17 -3.02
CA VAL A 153 -3.81 -8.47 -3.19
C VAL A 153 -2.96 -9.61 -2.60
N VAL A 154 -1.66 -9.68 -2.93
CA VAL A 154 -0.73 -10.68 -2.39
C VAL A 154 -0.68 -10.65 -0.85
N ARG A 155 -0.56 -9.45 -0.25
CA ARG A 155 -0.51 -9.28 1.21
C ARG A 155 -1.82 -9.71 1.88
N THR A 156 -2.96 -9.35 1.29
CA THR A 156 -4.29 -9.71 1.79
C THR A 156 -4.54 -11.21 1.68
N SER A 157 -4.20 -11.84 0.55
CA SER A 157 -4.26 -13.30 0.37
C SER A 157 -3.42 -14.05 1.40
N LEU A 158 -2.18 -13.61 1.64
CA LEU A 158 -1.29 -14.22 2.63
C LEU A 158 -1.83 -14.06 4.07
N SER A 159 -2.45 -12.93 4.39
CA SER A 159 -3.09 -12.70 5.69
C SER A 159 -4.28 -13.66 5.93
N VAL A 160 -5.11 -13.87 4.91
CA VAL A 160 -6.22 -14.84 4.96
C VAL A 160 -5.70 -16.27 5.13
N MET A 161 -4.70 -16.67 4.35
CA MET A 161 -4.02 -17.96 4.47
C MET A 161 -3.47 -18.22 5.87
N HIS A 162 -2.72 -17.26 6.42
CA HIS A 162 -2.16 -17.35 7.76
C HIS A 162 -3.26 -17.52 8.81
N LYS A 163 -4.33 -16.73 8.72
CA LYS A 163 -5.46 -16.82 9.65
C LYS A 163 -6.15 -18.19 9.58
N GLN A 164 -6.48 -18.67 8.38
CA GLN A 164 -7.12 -19.98 8.21
C GLN A 164 -6.27 -21.14 8.74
N TRP A 165 -4.95 -21.07 8.52
CA TRP A 165 -4.02 -22.07 9.06
C TRP A 165 -3.92 -22.00 10.59
N ALA A 166 -3.81 -20.80 11.16
CA ALA A 166 -3.78 -20.60 12.60
C ALA A 166 -5.08 -21.09 13.28
N ASP A 167 -6.24 -20.75 12.73
CA ASP A 167 -7.55 -21.20 13.24
C ASP A 167 -7.68 -22.74 13.18
N ALA A 168 -7.18 -23.38 12.12
CA ALA A 168 -7.14 -24.84 12.00
C ALA A 168 -6.17 -25.50 12.98
N MET A 169 -4.99 -24.91 13.18
CA MET A 169 -3.97 -25.43 14.09
C MET A 169 -4.34 -25.23 15.55
N ASN A 170 -5.05 -24.16 15.90
CA ASN A 170 -5.64 -23.95 17.22
C ASN A 170 -6.62 -25.09 17.57
N ILE A 171 -7.48 -25.52 16.63
CA ILE A 171 -8.39 -26.65 16.83
C ILE A 171 -7.64 -27.99 16.97
N PHE A 172 -6.50 -28.13 16.30
CA PHE A 172 -5.62 -29.29 16.50
C PHE A 172 -5.02 -29.28 17.91
N HIS A 173 -4.40 -28.18 18.35
CA HIS A 173 -3.80 -28.06 19.68
C HIS A 173 -4.82 -28.19 20.82
N GLU A 174 -5.98 -27.54 20.73
CA GLU A 174 -7.10 -27.67 21.69
C GLU A 174 -7.53 -29.13 21.92
N LYS A 175 -7.30 -30.01 20.92
CA LYS A 175 -7.56 -31.44 21.07
C LYS A 175 -6.33 -32.24 21.46
N PHE A 176 -5.16 -32.00 20.86
CA PHE A 176 -3.97 -32.84 21.05
C PHE A 176 -3.16 -32.49 22.31
N ASP A 177 -3.16 -31.25 22.77
CA ASP A 177 -2.43 -30.84 23.98
C ASP A 177 -3.02 -31.49 25.27
N LEU A 178 -4.28 -31.95 25.21
CA LEU A 178 -4.93 -32.75 26.25
C LEU A 178 -4.20 -34.08 26.53
N LEU A 179 -3.50 -34.65 25.54
CA LEU A 179 -2.70 -35.85 25.74
C LEU A 179 -1.50 -35.58 26.67
N THR A 180 -0.88 -34.40 26.56
CA THR A 180 0.23 -34.00 27.44
C THR A 180 -0.21 -33.91 28.89
N SER A 181 -1.40 -33.35 29.17
CA SER A 181 -1.96 -33.39 30.54
C SER A 181 -2.25 -34.82 31.00
N LEU A 182 -2.86 -35.66 30.15
CA LEU A 182 -3.20 -37.04 30.52
C LEU A 182 -1.97 -37.91 30.81
N ILE A 183 -0.87 -37.70 30.09
CA ILE A 183 0.42 -38.37 30.33
C ILE A 183 0.95 -38.01 31.72
N ASN A 184 0.99 -36.72 32.05
CA ASN A 184 1.43 -36.23 33.36
C ASN A 184 0.53 -36.74 34.50
N ASP A 185 -0.80 -36.74 34.30
CA ASP A 185 -1.79 -37.23 35.27
C ASP A 185 -1.62 -38.74 35.57
N HIS A 186 -1.08 -39.51 34.60
CA HIS A 186 -0.75 -40.92 34.77
C HIS A 186 0.68 -41.17 35.28
N GLY A 187 1.46 -40.11 35.56
CA GLY A 187 2.83 -40.22 36.04
C GLY A 187 3.82 -40.80 35.02
N LEU A 188 3.58 -40.55 33.73
CA LEU A 188 4.48 -40.96 32.64
C LEU A 188 5.43 -39.82 32.29
N ASP A 189 6.73 -40.09 32.24
CA ASP A 189 7.76 -39.12 31.80
C ASP A 189 7.95 -39.07 30.27
N SER A 190 7.07 -39.72 29.50
CA SER A 190 7.18 -39.87 28.04
C SER A 190 6.44 -38.76 27.29
N SER A 191 6.97 -38.33 26.15
CA SER A 191 6.29 -37.37 25.29
C SER A 191 5.10 -37.99 24.53
N PRO A 192 4.09 -37.18 24.14
CA PRO A 192 3.01 -37.63 23.24
C PRO A 192 3.50 -38.31 21.96
N GLN A 193 4.69 -37.91 21.47
CA GLN A 193 5.31 -38.43 20.26
C GLN A 193 5.87 -39.85 20.47
N GLU A 194 6.57 -40.09 21.59
CA GLU A 194 7.09 -41.42 21.97
C GLU A 194 5.96 -42.41 22.26
N GLU A 195 4.88 -41.94 22.89
CA GLU A 195 3.66 -42.71 23.14
C GLU A 195 2.98 -43.16 21.84
N PHE A 196 2.79 -42.26 20.86
CA PHE A 196 2.26 -42.62 19.55
C PHE A 196 3.21 -43.49 18.72
N LEU A 197 4.52 -43.27 18.80
CA LEU A 197 5.52 -44.12 18.13
C LEU A 197 5.56 -45.53 18.73
N SER A 198 5.41 -45.66 20.05
CA SER A 198 5.32 -46.95 20.74
C SER A 198 4.07 -47.72 20.29
N LEU A 199 2.93 -47.04 20.21
CA LEU A 199 1.69 -47.61 19.68
C LEU A 199 1.84 -48.05 18.21
N LEU A 200 2.47 -47.23 17.36
CA LEU A 200 2.74 -47.57 15.96
C LEU A 200 3.72 -48.77 15.82
N GLY A 201 4.68 -48.88 16.74
CA GLY A 201 5.60 -50.01 16.89
C GLY A 201 4.96 -51.30 17.41
N GLY A 202 3.65 -51.32 17.66
CA GLY A 202 2.91 -52.50 18.14
C GLY A 202 2.93 -52.71 19.65
N ALA A 203 3.37 -51.73 20.44
CA ALA A 203 3.18 -51.76 21.89
C ALA A 203 1.69 -51.66 22.25
N ARG A 204 1.35 -52.09 23.47
CA ARG A 204 0.01 -51.88 24.02
C ARG A 204 -0.24 -50.38 24.23
N THR A 205 -1.46 -49.91 23.95
CA THR A 205 -1.86 -48.53 24.29
C THR A 205 -1.65 -48.28 25.79
N SER A 206 -0.91 -47.23 26.14
CA SER A 206 -0.83 -46.78 27.52
C SER A 206 -2.20 -46.30 28.02
N PRO A 207 -2.44 -46.26 29.35
CA PRO A 207 -3.70 -45.77 29.90
C PRO A 207 -4.04 -44.35 29.45
N ALA A 208 -3.05 -43.46 29.40
CA ALA A 208 -3.19 -42.08 28.93
C ALA A 208 -3.62 -42.00 27.46
N VAL A 209 -2.94 -42.73 26.56
CA VAL A 209 -3.31 -42.78 25.13
C VAL A 209 -4.68 -43.43 24.92
N HIS A 210 -5.03 -44.47 25.69
CA HIS A 210 -6.33 -45.11 25.60
C HIS A 210 -7.47 -44.15 26.02
N GLN A 211 -7.32 -43.48 27.16
CA GLN A 211 -8.27 -42.47 27.63
C GLN A 211 -8.38 -41.31 26.62
N PHE A 212 -7.25 -40.85 26.07
CA PHE A 212 -7.23 -39.80 25.07
C PHE A 212 -8.01 -40.17 23.81
N LEU A 213 -7.73 -41.33 23.22
CA LEU A 213 -8.35 -41.79 21.97
C LEU A 213 -9.86 -42.03 22.12
N VAL A 214 -10.30 -42.60 23.25
CA VAL A 214 -11.71 -42.96 23.46
C VAL A 214 -12.54 -41.78 23.98
N ASN A 215 -12.04 -41.03 24.98
CA ASN A 215 -12.84 -40.06 25.72
C ASN A 215 -12.59 -38.59 25.31
N SER A 216 -11.35 -38.23 24.92
CA SER A 216 -10.99 -36.82 24.65
C SER A 216 -11.05 -36.46 23.17
N LEU A 217 -10.50 -37.32 22.30
CA LEU A 217 -10.48 -37.11 20.85
C LEU A 217 -11.70 -37.76 20.20
N GLY A 218 -11.88 -39.08 20.39
CA GLY A 218 -12.97 -39.86 19.82
C GLY A 218 -13.02 -39.85 18.28
N GLU A 219 -13.94 -40.62 17.70
CA GLU A 219 -14.11 -40.66 16.24
C GLU A 219 -14.59 -39.31 15.68
N VAL A 220 -15.50 -38.64 16.38
CA VAL A 220 -16.10 -37.36 15.95
C VAL A 220 -15.09 -36.21 16.02
N GLY A 221 -14.28 -36.14 17.08
CA GLY A 221 -13.22 -35.14 17.20
C GLY A 221 -12.12 -35.36 16.17
N MET A 222 -11.67 -36.61 15.98
CA MET A 222 -10.71 -36.96 14.91
C MET A 222 -11.23 -36.55 13.52
N LYS A 223 -12.49 -36.88 13.18
CA LYS A 223 -13.12 -36.47 11.91
C LYS A 223 -13.21 -34.95 11.76
N ARG A 224 -13.53 -34.21 12.84
CA ARG A 224 -13.55 -32.74 12.82
C ARG A 224 -12.17 -32.15 12.59
N VAL A 225 -11.15 -32.58 13.34
CA VAL A 225 -9.77 -32.11 13.21
C VAL A 225 -9.24 -32.40 11.81
N SER A 226 -9.39 -33.65 11.32
CA SER A 226 -9.01 -34.04 9.96
C SER A 226 -9.69 -33.16 8.90
N LYS A 227 -11.01 -32.96 8.98
CA LYS A 227 -11.74 -32.11 8.03
C LYS A 227 -11.25 -30.67 8.02
N VAL A 228 -10.99 -30.09 9.20
CA VAL A 228 -10.55 -28.69 9.33
C VAL A 228 -9.11 -28.51 8.83
N VAL A 229 -8.17 -29.36 9.27
CA VAL A 229 -6.76 -29.25 8.87
C VAL A 229 -6.57 -29.57 7.39
N CYS A 230 -7.19 -30.64 6.87
CA CYS A 230 -7.15 -30.94 5.43
C CYS A 230 -7.91 -29.90 4.58
N GLY A 231 -8.94 -29.26 5.13
CA GLY A 231 -9.63 -28.14 4.50
C GLY A 231 -8.71 -26.93 4.34
N ALA A 232 -8.14 -26.45 5.46
CA ALA A 232 -7.20 -25.34 5.46
C ALA A 232 -5.98 -25.61 4.56
N GLY A 233 -5.43 -26.83 4.55
CA GLY A 233 -4.33 -27.20 3.65
C GLY A 233 -4.69 -27.14 2.16
N LYS A 234 -5.93 -27.47 1.78
CA LYS A 234 -6.42 -27.36 0.39
C LYS A 234 -6.64 -25.91 -0.02
N GLU A 235 -7.25 -25.09 0.84
CA GLU A 235 -7.39 -23.65 0.59
C GLU A 235 -6.02 -22.97 0.48
N LEU A 236 -5.07 -23.33 1.35
CA LEU A 236 -3.67 -22.87 1.28
C LEU A 236 -3.05 -23.19 -0.09
N GLN A 237 -3.20 -24.44 -0.57
CA GLN A 237 -2.72 -24.86 -1.88
C GLN A 237 -3.40 -24.08 -3.03
N LEU A 238 -4.72 -23.85 -2.93
CA LEU A 238 -5.50 -23.11 -3.92
C LEU A 238 -5.02 -21.65 -4.02
N VAL A 239 -4.82 -20.97 -2.88
CA VAL A 239 -4.36 -19.58 -2.86
C VAL A 239 -2.90 -19.45 -3.32
N VAL A 240 -2.04 -20.42 -3.00
CA VAL A 240 -0.66 -20.45 -3.53
C VAL A 240 -0.66 -20.56 -5.06
N LEU A 241 -1.39 -21.52 -5.63
CA LEU A 241 -1.35 -21.80 -7.07
C LEU A 241 -2.11 -20.78 -7.92
N ASN A 242 -3.30 -20.33 -7.48
CA ASN A 242 -4.17 -19.50 -8.30
C ASN A 242 -4.02 -18.00 -8.06
N HIS A 243 -3.65 -17.59 -6.83
CA HIS A 243 -3.48 -16.18 -6.50
C HIS A 243 -2.00 -15.82 -6.41
N LEU A 244 -1.25 -16.37 -5.45
CA LEU A 244 0.14 -15.96 -5.22
C LEU A 244 1.04 -16.23 -6.42
N GLN A 245 1.01 -17.42 -7.02
CA GLN A 245 1.87 -17.73 -8.17
C GLN A 245 1.58 -16.82 -9.36
N VAL A 246 0.30 -16.62 -9.72
CA VAL A 246 -0.09 -15.73 -10.83
C VAL A 246 0.34 -14.30 -10.55
N HIS A 247 0.00 -13.76 -9.37
CA HIS A 247 0.30 -12.38 -9.02
C HIS A 247 1.81 -12.12 -8.86
N VAL A 248 2.59 -13.05 -8.29
CA VAL A 248 4.05 -12.92 -8.20
C VAL A 248 4.71 -12.99 -9.57
N ILE A 249 4.20 -13.81 -10.50
CA ILE A 249 4.68 -13.84 -11.89
C ILE A 249 4.39 -12.49 -12.57
N THR A 250 3.16 -11.97 -12.48
CA THR A 250 2.80 -10.66 -13.04
C THR A 250 3.66 -9.53 -12.44
N PHE A 251 3.94 -9.57 -11.13
CA PHE A 251 4.81 -8.63 -10.43
C PHE A 251 6.26 -8.69 -10.94
N ALA A 252 6.81 -9.90 -11.10
CA ALA A 252 8.16 -10.09 -11.64
C ALA A 252 8.29 -9.61 -13.08
N PHE A 253 7.26 -9.81 -13.92
CA PHE A 253 7.22 -9.24 -15.27
C PHE A 253 7.12 -7.70 -15.24
N GLY A 254 6.30 -7.12 -14.36
CA GLY A 254 6.16 -5.67 -14.20
C GLY A 254 7.41 -4.96 -13.69
N LEU A 255 8.30 -5.67 -12.99
CA LEU A 255 9.64 -5.19 -12.58
C LEU A 255 10.75 -5.41 -13.62
N SER A 256 10.48 -6.19 -14.67
CA SER A 256 11.48 -6.54 -15.71
C SER A 256 11.39 -5.66 -16.97
N LEU A 257 10.59 -4.59 -16.90
CA LEU A 257 10.27 -3.63 -17.96
C LEU A 257 10.62 -2.22 -17.51
#